data_AF-A0A961U4D9-F1
#
_entry.id   AF-A0A961U4D9-F1
#
_cell.length_a   1.000
_cell.length_b   1.000
_cell.length_c   1.000
_cell.angle_alpha   90.00
_cell.angle_beta   90.00
_cell.angle_gamma   90.00
#
_symmetry.space_group_name_H-M   'P 1'
#
loop_
_entity.id
_entity.type
_entity.pdbx_description
1 polymer ?
#
loop_
_entity_poly.entity_id
_entity_poly.type
_entity_poly.pdbx_seq_one_letter_code
_entity_poly.pdbx_strand_id
1 'polypeptide(L)'
;MRLCNAFLSAALTMAAVSSVAYDQTSDREKARLIMLDRCVEQSSNRNNLFEDFAAACRCASKKTASKLTDAQIASVISAGKVTGSAASVWNEQMAACK
;
A
#
# COMPACT_ATOMS: atom_id res chain seq x y z
N MET A 1 -43.69 33.29 38.47
CA MET A 1 -44.23 32.40 37.43
C MET A 1 -43.77 32.89 36.07
N ARG A 2 -43.45 31.95 35.16
CA ARG A 2 -42.83 32.09 33.81
C ARG A 2 -41.30 32.18 33.78
N LEU A 3 -40.55 31.41 32.99
CA LEU A 3 -40.69 30.09 32.33
C LEU A 3 -39.29 29.80 31.73
N CYS A 4 -38.80 28.57 31.90
CA CYS A 4 -37.85 27.82 31.08
C CYS A 4 -36.57 28.52 30.53
N ASN A 5 -35.46 28.36 31.26
CA ASN A 5 -34.12 28.45 30.65
C ASN A 5 -33.80 27.12 29.96
N ALA A 6 -33.81 27.16 28.62
CA ALA A 6 -33.16 26.18 27.78
C ALA A 6 -31.65 26.26 27.97
N PHE A 7 -30.96 25.13 28.14
CA PHE A 7 -29.60 24.84 27.66
C PHE A 7 -29.26 23.41 28.08
N LEU A 8 -29.97 22.44 27.49
CA LEU A 8 -29.56 21.03 27.48
C LEU A 8 -28.70 20.82 26.23
N SER A 9 -27.40 21.14 26.32
CA SER A 9 -26.41 20.82 25.29
C SER A 9 -25.09 20.44 25.95
N ALA A 10 -24.98 19.17 26.32
CA ALA A 10 -23.73 18.45 26.57
C ALA A 10 -24.11 16.96 26.65
N ALA A 11 -23.52 16.00 25.95
CA ALA A 11 -22.28 15.98 25.23
C ALA A 11 -22.38 14.96 24.08
N LEU A 12 -21.86 15.32 22.91
CA LEU A 12 -21.49 14.36 21.87
C LEU A 12 -20.28 13.58 22.38
N THR A 13 -20.46 12.30 22.74
CA THR A 13 -19.34 11.37 22.94
C THR A 13 -19.28 10.36 21.82
N MET A 14 -18.19 10.49 21.04
CA MET A 14 -17.38 9.44 20.44
C MET A 14 -18.05 8.48 19.45
N ALA A 15 -17.88 8.77 18.16
CA ALA A 15 -17.86 7.77 17.10
C ALA A 15 -16.89 8.21 16.00
N ALA A 16 -15.59 8.00 16.22
CA ALA A 16 -14.56 8.22 15.20
C ALA A 16 -13.41 7.23 15.36
N VAL A 17 -13.70 5.92 15.21
CA VAL A 17 -12.64 4.91 15.09
C VAL A 17 -13.09 3.81 14.13
N SER A 18 -13.00 4.03 12.81
CA SER A 18 -13.12 2.93 11.83
C SER A 18 -12.49 3.18 10.45
N SER A 19 -12.05 4.39 10.10
CA SER A 19 -11.61 4.68 8.72
C SER A 19 -10.18 4.25 8.37
N VAL A 20 -9.35 3.86 9.35
CA VAL A 20 -7.92 3.57 9.11
C VAL A 20 -7.68 2.23 8.40
N ALA A 21 -8.55 1.24 8.59
CA ALA A 21 -8.31 -0.12 8.06
C ALA A 21 -8.63 -0.26 6.55
N TYR A 22 -9.63 0.46 6.05
CA TYR A 22 -10.00 0.42 4.63
C TYR A 22 -8.97 1.15 3.77
N ASP A 23 -8.48 2.30 4.25
CA ASP A 23 -7.51 3.13 3.54
C ASP A 23 -6.16 2.40 3.38
N GLN A 24 -5.69 1.72 4.42
CA GLN A 24 -4.46 0.92 4.37
C GLN A 24 -4.51 -0.26 3.40
N THR A 25 -5.68 -0.90 3.27
CA THR A 25 -5.87 -1.98 2.30
C THR A 25 -5.79 -1.40 0.87
N SER A 26 -6.28 -0.19 0.66
CA SER A 26 -6.21 0.50 -0.63
C SER A 26 -4.78 0.93 -1.00
N ASP A 27 -4.02 1.44 -0.04
CA ASP A 27 -2.65 1.89 -0.25
C ASP A 27 -1.68 0.73 -0.49
N ARG A 28 -1.86 -0.39 0.23
CA ARG A 28 -1.06 -1.60 -0.02
C ARG A 28 -1.31 -2.14 -1.43
N GLU A 29 -2.56 -2.14 -1.88
CA GLU A 29 -2.90 -2.55 -3.24
C GLU A 29 -2.33 -1.58 -4.29
N LYS A 30 -2.40 -0.28 -4.03
CA LYS A 30 -1.80 0.75 -4.88
C LYS A 30 -0.28 0.58 -5.00
N ALA A 31 0.42 0.36 -3.89
CA ALA A 31 1.86 0.08 -3.89
C ALA A 31 2.17 -1.22 -4.62
N ARG A 32 1.36 -2.27 -4.45
CA ARG A 32 1.50 -3.54 -5.18
C ARG A 32 1.44 -3.30 -6.69
N LEU A 33 0.47 -2.53 -7.17
CA LEU A 33 0.33 -2.20 -8.59
C LEU A 33 1.52 -1.39 -9.12
N ILE A 34 1.95 -0.36 -8.39
CA ILE A 34 3.14 0.43 -8.75
C ILE A 34 4.39 -0.46 -8.89
N MET A 35 4.62 -1.36 -7.93
CA MET A 35 5.76 -2.28 -7.98
C MET A 35 5.65 -3.26 -9.15
N LEU A 36 4.44 -3.78 -9.42
CA LEU A 36 4.19 -4.68 -10.53
C LEU A 36 4.47 -4.00 -11.88
N ASP A 37 3.89 -2.83 -12.12
CA ASP A 37 4.03 -2.10 -13.38
C ASP A 37 5.49 -1.77 -13.67
N ARG A 38 6.22 -1.26 -12.66
CA ARG A 38 7.66 -0.98 -12.80
C ARG A 38 8.49 -2.21 -13.08
N CYS A 39 8.17 -3.34 -12.45
CA CYS A 39 8.88 -4.59 -12.68
C CYS A 39 8.66 -5.10 -14.11
N VAL A 40 7.42 -5.08 -14.58
CA VAL A 40 7.08 -5.50 -15.95
C VAL A 40 7.69 -4.56 -16.98
N GLU A 41 7.63 -3.24 -16.77
CA GLU A 41 8.26 -2.22 -17.63
C GLU A 41 9.77 -2.45 -17.78
N GLN A 42 10.48 -2.69 -16.67
CA GLN A 42 11.92 -2.98 -16.71
C GLN A 42 12.26 -4.28 -17.44
N SER A 43 11.36 -5.27 -17.39
CA SER A 43 11.58 -6.59 -17.98
C SER A 43 11.27 -6.61 -19.47
N SER A 44 10.20 -5.91 -19.85
CA SER A 44 9.85 -5.53 -21.22
C SER A 44 11.05 -4.95 -21.95
N ASN A 45 11.72 -3.98 -21.31
CA ASN A 45 12.86 -3.28 -21.90
C ASN A 45 14.12 -4.13 -22.00
N ARG A 46 14.22 -5.26 -21.28
CA ARG A 46 15.47 -6.02 -21.19
C ARG A 46 15.54 -7.25 -22.09
N ASN A 47 14.49 -8.03 -22.35
CA ASN A 47 14.68 -9.32 -23.06
C ASN A 47 13.48 -9.95 -23.80
N ASN A 48 12.32 -9.31 -24.01
CA ASN A 48 11.12 -10.00 -24.53
C ASN A 48 10.67 -11.26 -23.74
N LEU A 49 11.22 -11.49 -22.54
CA LEU A 49 10.90 -12.62 -21.66
C LEU A 49 9.71 -12.30 -20.76
N PHE A 50 8.59 -11.88 -21.36
CA PHE A 50 7.49 -11.26 -20.64
C PHE A 50 6.76 -12.20 -19.68
N GLU A 51 6.47 -13.44 -20.07
CA GLU A 51 5.56 -14.28 -19.29
C GLU A 51 6.19 -14.74 -17.97
N ASP A 52 7.39 -15.33 -18.03
CA ASP A 52 8.11 -15.81 -16.84
C ASP A 52 8.41 -14.66 -15.87
N PHE A 53 8.78 -13.50 -16.41
CA PHE A 53 9.11 -12.34 -15.58
C PHE A 53 7.84 -11.68 -15.03
N ALA A 54 6.73 -11.66 -15.76
CA ALA A 54 5.45 -11.14 -15.26
C ALA A 54 4.93 -11.99 -14.09
N ALA A 55 5.09 -13.32 -14.14
CA ALA A 55 4.75 -14.20 -13.02
C ALA A 55 5.59 -13.89 -11.78
N ALA A 56 6.91 -13.74 -11.94
CA ALA A 56 7.81 -13.35 -10.85
C ALA A 56 7.45 -11.97 -10.28
N CYS A 57 7.20 -10.97 -11.13
CA CYS A 57 6.76 -9.63 -10.71
C CYS A 57 5.44 -9.65 -9.95
N ARG A 58 4.46 -10.46 -10.37
CA ARG A 58 3.17 -10.61 -9.67
C ARG A 58 3.36 -11.23 -8.30
N CYS A 59 4.16 -12.28 -8.20
CA CYS A 59 4.49 -12.94 -6.94
C CYS A 59 5.22 -11.99 -5.98
N ALA A 60 6.29 -11.34 -6.45
CA ALA A 60 7.13 -10.48 -5.63
C ALA A 60 6.40 -9.22 -5.17
N SER A 61 5.61 -8.56 -6.03
CA SER A 61 4.83 -7.37 -5.65
C SER A 61 3.82 -7.67 -4.54
N LYS A 62 3.09 -8.79 -4.63
CA LYS A 62 2.15 -9.21 -3.59
C LYS A 62 2.85 -9.50 -2.27
N LYS A 63 3.93 -10.29 -2.29
CA LYS A 63 4.68 -10.63 -1.07
C LYS A 63 5.33 -9.38 -0.44
N THR A 64 5.89 -8.50 -1.26
CA THR A 64 6.52 -7.26 -0.80
C THR A 64 5.49 -6.35 -0.13
N ALA A 65 4.35 -6.07 -0.79
CA ALA A 65 3.30 -5.22 -0.23
C ALA A 65 2.75 -5.74 1.10
N SER A 66 2.74 -7.06 1.32
CA SER A 66 2.33 -7.66 2.60
C SER A 66 3.36 -7.51 3.73
N LYS A 67 4.64 -7.32 3.40
CA LYS A 67 5.76 -7.26 4.36
C LYS A 67 6.20 -5.84 4.69
N LEU A 68 5.85 -4.86 3.85
CA LEU A 68 6.19 -3.46 4.10
C LEU A 68 5.34 -2.86 5.23
N THR A 69 5.94 -1.93 5.97
CA THR A 69 5.21 -1.07 6.90
C THR A 69 4.46 0.02 6.14
N ASP A 70 3.48 0.66 6.78
CA ASP A 70 2.68 1.70 6.11
C ASP A 70 3.54 2.90 5.67
N ALA A 71 4.57 3.25 6.44
CA ALA A 71 5.53 4.29 6.07
C ALA A 71 6.33 3.92 4.79
N GLN A 72 6.69 2.65 4.64
CA GLN A 72 7.36 2.16 3.43
C GLN A 72 6.40 2.12 2.24
N ILE A 73 5.15 1.70 2.45
CA ILE A 73 4.09 1.74 1.44
C ILE A 73 3.87 3.17 0.92
N ALA A 74 3.75 4.15 1.82
CA ALA A 74 3.61 5.55 1.47
C ALA A 74 4.83 6.06 0.67
N SER A 75 6.05 5.64 1.03
CA SER A 75 7.27 5.98 0.30
C SER A 75 7.27 5.39 -1.13
N VAL A 76 6.84 4.13 -1.29
CA VAL A 76 6.72 3.49 -2.61
C VAL A 76 5.70 4.22 -3.48
N ILE A 77 4.55 4.58 -2.91
CA ILE A 77 3.50 5.32 -3.63
C ILE A 77 4.01 6.70 -4.05
N SER A 78 4.61 7.45 -3.13
CA SER A 78 5.13 8.79 -3.41
C SER A 78 6.26 8.78 -4.45
N ALA A 79 7.15 7.80 -4.39
CA ALA A 79 8.28 7.68 -5.33
C ALA A 79 7.89 7.03 -6.67
N GLY A 80 6.75 6.33 -6.74
CA GLY A 80 6.33 5.56 -7.91
C GLY A 80 7.26 4.39 -8.26
N LYS A 81 8.05 3.90 -7.28
CA LYS A 81 8.99 2.78 -7.39
C LYS A 81 9.43 2.31 -6.00
N VAL A 82 10.02 1.12 -5.92
CA VAL A 82 10.64 0.63 -4.69
C VAL A 82 11.88 1.47 -4.34
N THR A 83 11.99 1.91 -3.09
CA THR A 83 13.08 2.76 -2.59
C THR A 83 13.57 2.30 -1.22
N GLY A 84 14.80 2.69 -0.87
CA GLY A 84 15.35 2.56 0.49
C GLY A 84 15.21 1.17 1.08
N SER A 85 14.64 1.09 2.29
CA SER A 85 14.45 -0.15 3.04
C SER A 85 13.42 -1.11 2.43
N ALA A 86 12.58 -0.66 1.49
CA ALA A 86 11.68 -1.56 0.74
C ALA A 86 12.44 -2.36 -0.34
N ALA A 87 13.62 -1.89 -0.76
CA ALA A 87 14.40 -2.54 -1.80
C ALA A 87 14.99 -3.89 -1.36
N SER A 88 15.40 -4.03 -0.10
CA SER A 88 15.87 -5.31 0.43
C SER A 88 14.75 -6.36 0.43
N VAL A 89 13.57 -5.98 0.92
CA VAL A 89 12.37 -6.84 0.92
C VAL A 89 12.00 -7.24 -0.51
N TRP A 90 11.97 -6.27 -1.44
CA TRP A 90 11.69 -6.53 -2.85
C TRP A 90 12.67 -7.53 -3.47
N ASN A 91 13.98 -7.34 -3.26
CA ASN A 91 15.01 -8.22 -3.82
C ASN A 91 14.90 -9.65 -3.26
N GLU A 92 14.65 -9.78 -1.96
CA GLU A 92 14.39 -11.07 -1.31
C GLU A 92 13.18 -11.78 -1.93
N GLN A 93 12.06 -11.06 -2.10
CA GLN A 93 10.85 -11.66 -2.67
C GLN A 93 10.99 -11.96 -4.15
N MET A 94 11.71 -11.14 -4.92
CA MET A 94 12.04 -11.43 -6.31
C MET A 94 12.89 -12.68 -6.44
N ALA A 95 13.86 -12.92 -5.55
CA ALA A 95 14.64 -14.15 -5.56
C ALA A 95 13.79 -15.39 -5.23
N ALA A 96 12.82 -15.24 -4.32
CA ALA A 96 11.92 -16.33 -3.91
C ALA A 96 10.76 -16.61 -4.89
N CYS A 97 10.61 -15.82 -5.94
CA CYS A 97 9.51 -15.89 -6.91
C CYS A 97 10.01 -16.20 -8.35
N LYS A 98 11.28 -16.54 -8.50
CA LYS A 98 11.91 -16.98 -9.75
C LYS A 98 11.88 -18.49 -9.90
#